data_AF-A0A5S3USK8-F1
#
_entry.id   AF-A0A5S3USK8-F1
#
_cell.length_a   1.000
_cell.length_b   1.000
_cell.length_c   1.000
_cell.angle_alpha   90.00
_cell.angle_beta   90.00
_cell.angle_gamma   90.00
#
_symmetry.space_group_name_H-M   'P 1'
#
loop_
_entity.id
_entity.type
_entity.pdbx_description
1 polymer ?
#
loop_
_entity_poly.entity_id
_entity_poly.type
_entity_poly.pdbx_seq_one_letter_code
_entity_poly.pdbx_strand_id
1 'polypeptide(L)'
;MKILKLAAVVLISFFVAACGFFKKEAIACELIGSTHFSEVSPNLHIDQSIDSQQQVNLAHAIQTAVERVSHVYGTPTSDPRIIATAETKYAKFGFNPTGMQSTGFFRECIFLGPKGLNADVVAHELVHAEVRHRTNLFVELTQLPAWFIEGTGILVDYRAPFLAQNIDLKHDELAEIKSVFYLSDFPNTQVEYYQASLMAVKPMNPKTMYSGLERLNNGEQFEDVFNELF
;
A
#
# COMPACT_ATOMS: atom_id res chain seq x y z
N MET A 1 -5.90 13.89 45.36
CA MET A 1 -5.02 14.49 44.34
C MET A 1 -3.83 13.61 43.92
N LYS A 2 -2.98 13.10 44.82
CA LYS A 2 -1.81 12.26 44.43
C LYS A 2 -2.18 10.95 43.72
N ILE A 3 -3.21 10.26 44.22
CA ILE A 3 -3.70 9.00 43.62
C ILE A 3 -4.30 9.24 42.23
N LEU A 4 -5.05 10.32 42.04
CA LEU A 4 -5.59 10.71 40.73
C LEU A 4 -4.47 11.02 39.72
N LYS A 5 -3.42 11.72 40.15
CA LYS A 5 -2.24 12.01 39.32
C LYS A 5 -1.49 10.73 38.93
N LEU A 6 -1.33 9.80 39.87
CA LEU A 6 -0.69 8.50 39.62
C LEU A 6 -1.51 7.64 38.65
N ALA A 7 -2.83 7.57 38.85
CA ALA A 7 -3.74 6.86 37.96
C ALA A 7 -3.73 7.44 36.54
N ALA A 8 -3.73 8.77 36.40
CA ALA A 8 -3.62 9.44 35.11
C ALA A 8 -2.29 9.12 34.40
N VAL A 9 -1.17 9.13 35.13
CA VAL A 9 0.15 8.75 34.56
C VAL A 9 0.15 7.29 34.10
N VAL A 10 -0.40 6.36 34.88
CA VAL A 10 -0.50 4.95 34.49
C VAL A 10 -1.38 4.77 33.24
N LEU A 11 -2.53 5.46 33.18
CA LEU A 11 -3.42 5.42 32.01
C LEU A 11 -2.76 6.00 30.76
N ILE A 12 -2.05 7.13 30.88
CA ILE A 12 -1.31 7.73 29.76
C ILE A 12 -0.19 6.78 29.31
N SER A 13 0.60 6.22 30.23
CA SER A 13 1.66 5.26 29.90
C SER A 13 1.11 4.01 29.23
N PHE A 14 -0.02 3.48 29.70
CA PHE A 14 -0.70 2.34 29.09
C PHE A 14 -1.23 2.68 27.69
N PHE A 15 -1.84 3.86 27.52
CA PHE A 15 -2.33 4.34 26.23
C PHE A 15 -1.18 4.54 25.23
N VAL A 16 -0.07 5.15 25.65
CA VAL A 16 1.14 5.32 24.82
C VAL A 16 1.75 3.98 24.46
N ALA A 17 1.85 3.04 25.40
CA ALA A 17 2.35 1.69 25.14
C ALA A 17 1.45 0.91 24.18
N ALA A 18 0.12 1.01 24.35
CA ALA A 18 -0.86 0.41 23.45
C ALA A 18 -0.77 1.02 22.04
N CYS A 19 -0.76 2.35 21.93
CA CYS A 19 -0.57 3.04 20.64
C CYS A 19 0.74 2.63 19.97
N GLY A 20 1.83 2.52 20.72
CA GLY A 20 3.11 2.08 20.17
C GLY A 20 3.10 0.65 19.67
N PHE A 21 2.41 -0.24 20.36
CA PHE A 21 2.25 -1.64 19.92
C PHE A 21 1.38 -1.74 18.66
N PHE A 22 0.27 -1.00 18.58
CA PHE A 22 -0.66 -1.04 17.45
C PHE A 22 -0.22 -0.23 16.23
N LYS A 23 0.76 0.67 16.37
CA LYS A 23 1.28 1.51 15.28
C LYS A 23 2.77 1.27 15.03
N LYS A 24 3.22 0.03 15.19
CA LYS A 24 4.63 -0.35 15.02
C LYS A 24 5.17 -0.01 13.62
N GLU A 25 4.36 -0.16 12.57
CA GLU A 25 4.74 0.17 11.19
C GLU A 25 4.85 1.68 11.00
N ALA A 26 3.96 2.47 11.61
CA ALA A 26 4.04 3.93 11.57
C ALA A 26 5.27 4.45 12.34
N ILE A 27 5.60 3.84 13.48
CA ILE A 27 6.83 4.14 14.23
C ILE A 27 8.06 3.76 13.41
N ALA A 28 8.07 2.56 12.81
CA ALA A 28 9.15 2.12 11.96
C ALA A 28 9.34 3.08 10.78
N CYS A 29 8.25 3.47 10.12
CA CYS A 29 8.22 4.42 9.01
C CYS A 29 8.95 5.73 9.38
N GLU A 30 8.65 6.33 10.53
CA GLU A 30 9.28 7.61 10.93
C GLU A 30 10.72 7.45 11.44
N LEU A 31 10.99 6.39 12.22
CA LEU A 31 12.27 6.23 12.94
C LEU A 31 13.30 5.37 12.21
N ILE A 32 13.01 4.88 11.00
CA ILE A 32 13.87 3.90 10.31
C ILE A 32 15.32 4.37 10.14
N GLY A 33 15.55 5.66 9.88
CA GLY A 33 16.89 6.24 9.70
C GLY A 33 17.75 6.23 10.97
N SER A 34 17.14 5.99 12.14
CA SER A 34 17.85 5.80 13.41
C SER A 34 18.15 4.32 13.72
N THR A 35 17.95 3.43 12.73
CA THR A 35 18.13 1.98 12.89
C THR A 35 19.26 1.45 11.96
N HIS A 36 19.15 0.22 11.47
CA HIS A 36 20.14 -0.40 10.58
C HIS A 36 19.99 0.03 9.11
N PHE A 37 19.10 1.00 8.83
CA PHE A 37 18.85 1.51 7.50
C PHE A 37 19.45 2.90 7.36
N SER A 38 20.07 3.15 6.21
CA SER A 38 20.61 4.44 5.82
C SER A 38 19.88 4.98 4.60
N GLU A 39 19.65 6.29 4.58
CA GLU A 39 19.13 6.97 3.39
C GLU A 39 20.23 7.08 2.32
N VAL A 40 19.95 6.58 1.12
CA VAL A 40 20.89 6.55 -0.02
C VAL A 40 20.50 7.47 -1.17
N SER A 41 19.24 7.88 -1.21
CA SER A 41 18.71 8.97 -2.01
C SER A 41 17.46 9.52 -1.31
N PRO A 42 16.93 10.71 -1.67
CA PRO A 42 15.76 11.26 -1.00
C PRO A 42 14.64 10.23 -0.87
N ASN A 43 14.14 10.04 0.35
CA ASN A 43 13.07 9.10 0.71
C ASN A 43 13.37 7.61 0.48
N LEU A 44 14.59 7.21 0.06
CA LEU A 44 14.99 5.81 -0.12
C LEU A 44 15.98 5.37 0.97
N HIS A 45 15.54 4.46 1.82
CA HIS A 45 16.31 3.88 2.90
C HIS A 45 16.60 2.40 2.63
N ILE A 46 17.86 1.99 2.74
CA ILE A 46 18.29 0.59 2.58
C ILE A 46 19.13 0.15 3.77
N ASP A 47 19.16 -1.15 4.06
CA ASP A 47 20.09 -1.74 5.01
C ASP A 47 21.36 -2.27 4.32
N GLN A 48 22.27 -2.85 5.11
CA GLN A 48 23.54 -3.40 4.62
C GLN A 48 23.41 -4.68 3.77
N SER A 49 22.20 -5.25 3.68
CA SER A 49 21.96 -6.45 2.87
C SER A 49 21.81 -6.15 1.38
N ILE A 50 21.58 -4.87 1.03
CA ILE A 50 21.47 -4.37 -0.33
C ILE A 50 22.87 -3.92 -0.79
N ASP A 51 23.44 -4.63 -1.75
CA ASP A 51 24.71 -4.22 -2.37
C ASP A 51 24.54 -3.06 -3.37
N SER A 52 25.66 -2.50 -3.85
CA SER A 52 25.63 -1.35 -4.77
C SER A 52 24.91 -1.66 -6.09
N GLN A 53 24.97 -2.89 -6.60
CA GLN A 53 24.28 -3.27 -7.83
C GLN A 53 22.77 -3.37 -7.59
N GLN A 54 22.37 -3.97 -6.47
CA GLN A 54 20.96 -4.03 -6.05
C GLN A 54 20.39 -2.63 -5.80
N GLN A 55 21.16 -1.73 -5.20
CA GLN A 55 20.76 -0.33 -5.00
C GLN A 55 20.49 0.37 -6.34
N VAL A 56 21.39 0.23 -7.33
CA VAL A 56 21.19 0.79 -8.68
C VAL A 56 19.96 0.17 -9.35
N ASN A 57 19.79 -1.14 -9.26
CA ASN A 57 18.63 -1.84 -9.82
C ASN A 57 17.33 -1.39 -9.17
N LEU A 58 17.32 -1.19 -7.85
CA LEU A 58 16.18 -0.69 -7.10
C LEU A 58 15.83 0.75 -7.49
N ALA A 59 16.82 1.63 -7.63
CA ALA A 59 16.59 3.00 -8.09
C ALA A 59 15.94 3.02 -9.49
N HIS A 60 16.43 2.18 -10.41
CA HIS A 60 15.82 2.02 -11.74
C HIS A 60 14.41 1.43 -11.67
N ALA A 61 14.18 0.46 -10.79
CA ALA A 61 12.86 -0.12 -10.55
C ALA A 61 11.85 0.92 -10.04
N ILE A 62 12.27 1.79 -9.12
CA ILE A 62 11.45 2.90 -8.61
C ILE A 62 11.10 3.87 -9.73
N GLN A 63 12.08 4.27 -10.55
CA GLN A 63 11.81 5.15 -11.70
C GLN A 63 10.81 4.50 -12.66
N THR A 64 11.03 3.23 -13.02
CA THR A 64 10.14 2.47 -13.91
C THR A 64 8.73 2.38 -13.34
N ALA A 65 8.59 2.16 -12.03
CA ALA A 65 7.32 2.11 -11.33
C ALA A 65 6.59 3.47 -11.39
N VAL A 66 7.27 4.58 -11.11
CA VAL A 66 6.70 5.93 -11.19
C VAL A 66 6.23 6.24 -12.61
N GLU A 67 7.04 5.95 -13.63
CA GLU A 67 6.68 6.14 -15.04
C GLU A 67 5.46 5.30 -15.42
N ARG A 68 5.40 4.05 -14.97
CA ARG A 68 4.27 3.14 -15.21
C ARG A 68 2.98 3.64 -14.55
N VAL A 69 3.02 3.98 -13.27
CA VAL A 69 1.85 4.52 -12.55
C VAL A 69 1.40 5.83 -13.20
N SER A 70 2.36 6.71 -13.56
CA SER A 70 2.07 7.93 -14.31
C SER A 70 1.38 7.67 -15.65
N HIS A 71 1.83 6.64 -16.36
CA HIS A 71 1.25 6.25 -17.64
C HIS A 71 -0.16 5.65 -17.50
N VAL A 72 -0.46 4.93 -16.42
CA VAL A 72 -1.77 4.28 -16.22
C VAL A 72 -2.78 5.25 -15.60
N TYR A 73 -2.45 5.85 -14.45
CA TYR A 73 -3.39 6.62 -13.64
C TYR A 73 -3.26 8.14 -13.81
N GLY A 74 -2.07 8.61 -14.18
CA GLY A 74 -1.72 10.04 -14.20
C GLY A 74 -0.58 10.33 -13.22
N THR A 75 -0.03 11.54 -13.24
CA THR A 75 1.18 11.87 -12.47
C THR A 75 0.98 11.63 -10.96
N PRO A 76 1.79 10.76 -10.34
CA PRO A 76 1.77 10.54 -8.89
C PRO A 76 2.06 11.84 -8.13
N THR A 77 1.41 12.03 -6.99
CA THR A 77 1.67 13.20 -6.10
C THR A 77 2.02 12.80 -4.67
N SER A 78 1.80 11.54 -4.30
CA SER A 78 2.37 10.95 -3.09
C SER A 78 3.89 10.93 -3.20
N ASP A 79 4.54 11.13 -2.05
CA ASP A 79 5.99 11.07 -1.90
C ASP A 79 6.33 10.09 -0.76
N PRO A 80 6.03 8.79 -0.93
CA PRO A 80 6.20 7.81 0.13
C PRO A 80 7.68 7.60 0.43
N ARG A 81 8.00 7.36 1.71
CA ARG A 81 9.31 6.86 2.10
C ARG A 81 9.43 5.38 1.74
N ILE A 82 10.37 5.04 0.87
CA ILE A 82 10.66 3.67 0.47
C ILE A 82 11.76 3.11 1.38
N ILE A 83 11.49 1.96 1.98
CA ILE A 83 12.39 1.29 2.91
C ILE A 83 12.59 -0.14 2.40
N ALA A 84 13.82 -0.52 2.08
CA ALA A 84 14.11 -1.78 1.39
C ALA A 84 15.18 -2.62 2.09
N THR A 85 14.99 -3.94 2.08
CA THR A 85 15.95 -4.94 2.59
C THR A 85 15.92 -6.21 1.73
N ALA A 86 17.05 -6.89 1.63
CA ALA A 86 17.17 -8.24 1.05
C ALA A 86 17.02 -9.35 2.10
N GLU A 87 16.72 -9.02 3.36
CA GLU A 87 16.56 -9.98 4.46
C GLU A 87 15.10 -10.10 4.92
N THR A 88 14.75 -11.26 5.47
CA THR A 88 13.40 -11.50 6.04
C THR A 88 13.32 -11.19 7.53
N LYS A 89 14.46 -10.90 8.20
CA LYS A 89 14.55 -10.71 9.66
C LYS A 89 13.82 -9.47 10.18
N TYR A 90 13.44 -8.55 9.29
CA TYR A 90 12.78 -7.29 9.64
C TYR A 90 11.25 -7.36 9.64
N ALA A 91 10.64 -8.56 9.59
CA ALA A 91 9.18 -8.73 9.60
C ALA A 91 8.49 -8.02 10.79
N LYS A 92 9.17 -7.89 11.93
CA LYS A 92 8.68 -7.14 13.10
C LYS A 92 8.45 -5.65 12.86
N PHE A 93 9.07 -5.06 11.83
CA PHE A 93 8.94 -3.66 11.45
C PHE A 93 7.88 -3.42 10.36
N GLY A 94 7.15 -4.46 9.93
CA GLY A 94 6.11 -4.37 8.91
C GLY A 94 6.50 -4.96 7.55
N PHE A 95 7.74 -5.46 7.41
CA PHE A 95 8.17 -6.11 6.17
C PHE A 95 7.48 -7.46 5.95
N ASN A 96 7.15 -7.74 4.70
CA ASN A 96 6.83 -9.08 4.22
C ASN A 96 7.85 -9.47 3.13
N PRO A 97 7.79 -10.68 2.55
CA PRO A 97 8.74 -11.07 1.51
C PRO A 97 8.71 -10.20 0.25
N THR A 98 7.60 -9.52 -0.07
CA THR A 98 7.37 -8.72 -1.28
C THR A 98 7.38 -7.23 -0.94
N GLY A 99 6.22 -6.59 -0.88
CA GLY A 99 6.02 -5.18 -0.62
C GLY A 99 4.83 -5.00 0.32
N MET A 100 4.81 -3.89 1.06
CA MET A 100 3.66 -3.45 1.83
C MET A 100 3.69 -1.93 1.97
N GLN A 101 2.63 -1.28 1.53
CA GLN A 101 2.36 0.11 1.85
C GLN A 101 1.78 0.21 3.27
N SER A 102 2.27 1.20 4.03
CA SER A 102 1.72 1.55 5.33
C SER A 102 1.69 3.05 5.54
N THR A 103 0.80 3.52 6.41
CA THR A 103 0.71 4.94 6.77
C THR A 103 1.55 5.21 8.01
N GLY A 104 2.57 6.06 7.84
CA GLY A 104 3.30 6.71 8.92
C GLY A 104 2.45 7.73 9.66
N PHE A 105 3.06 8.52 10.54
CA PHE A 105 2.34 9.59 11.23
C PHE A 105 2.21 10.83 10.36
N PHE A 106 3.20 11.09 9.51
CA PHE A 106 3.28 12.31 8.69
C PHE A 106 3.36 12.04 7.19
N ARG A 107 3.53 10.79 6.78
CA ARG A 107 3.71 10.38 5.39
C ARG A 107 3.36 8.91 5.18
N GLU A 108 3.22 8.51 3.94
CA GLU A 108 3.14 7.12 3.50
C GLU A 108 4.54 6.49 3.49
N CYS A 109 4.60 5.19 3.76
CA CYS A 109 5.79 4.37 3.65
C CYS A 109 5.53 3.14 2.81
N ILE A 110 6.55 2.70 2.08
CA ILE A 110 6.55 1.45 1.32
C ILE A 110 7.70 0.59 1.85
N PHE A 111 7.37 -0.55 2.42
CA PHE A 111 8.33 -1.53 2.92
C PHE A 111 8.55 -2.62 1.87
N LEU A 112 9.76 -2.72 1.33
CA LEU A 112 10.14 -3.71 0.32
C LEU A 112 11.03 -4.80 0.92
N GLY A 113 10.54 -6.02 0.89
CA GLY A 113 11.31 -7.22 1.20
C GLY A 113 12.09 -7.77 0.00
N PRO A 114 12.79 -8.90 0.19
CA PRO A 114 13.72 -9.45 -0.80
C PRO A 114 13.11 -9.75 -2.18
N LYS A 115 11.83 -10.12 -2.23
CA LYS A 115 11.10 -10.39 -3.48
C LYS A 115 10.39 -9.17 -4.06
N GLY A 116 10.43 -8.02 -3.36
CA GLY A 116 9.79 -6.77 -3.76
C GLY A 116 10.73 -5.74 -4.38
N LEU A 117 12.03 -6.06 -4.52
CA LEU A 117 13.04 -5.16 -5.09
C LEU A 117 12.95 -5.08 -6.62
N ASN A 118 11.76 -4.87 -7.16
CA ASN A 118 11.47 -4.83 -8.60
C ASN A 118 10.34 -3.84 -8.91
N ALA A 119 10.24 -3.42 -10.18
CA ALA A 119 9.31 -2.37 -10.60
C ALA A 119 7.84 -2.77 -10.43
N ASP A 120 7.51 -4.06 -10.51
CA ASP A 120 6.11 -4.52 -10.43
C ASP A 120 5.56 -4.33 -9.02
N VAL A 121 6.31 -4.79 -8.02
CA VAL A 121 5.92 -4.60 -6.61
C VAL A 121 5.97 -3.12 -6.23
N VAL A 122 7.00 -2.38 -6.65
CA VAL A 122 7.07 -0.94 -6.33
C VAL A 122 5.90 -0.17 -6.96
N ALA A 123 5.50 -0.48 -8.19
CA ALA A 123 4.36 0.16 -8.84
C ALA A 123 3.04 -0.14 -8.10
N HIS A 124 2.85 -1.40 -7.71
CA HIS A 124 1.70 -1.83 -6.93
C HIS A 124 1.58 -1.04 -5.61
N GLU A 125 2.64 -1.03 -4.80
CA GLU A 125 2.64 -0.32 -3.51
C GLU A 125 2.53 1.20 -3.67
N LEU A 126 3.07 1.76 -4.76
CA LEU A 126 2.93 3.19 -5.07
C LEU A 126 1.48 3.56 -5.36
N VAL A 127 0.70 2.69 -6.00
CA VAL A 127 -0.74 2.93 -6.20
C VAL A 127 -1.47 2.96 -4.86
N HIS A 128 -1.15 2.07 -3.92
CA HIS A 128 -1.72 2.16 -2.57
C HIS A 128 -1.36 3.47 -1.87
N ALA A 129 -0.11 3.94 -2.02
CA ALA A 129 0.31 5.21 -1.48
C ALA A 129 -0.47 6.38 -2.12
N GLU A 130 -0.71 6.34 -3.44
CA GLU A 130 -1.53 7.34 -4.14
C GLU A 130 -2.98 7.33 -3.67
N VAL A 131 -3.61 6.17 -3.52
CA VAL A 131 -4.99 6.05 -3.01
C VAL A 131 -5.07 6.73 -1.65
N ARG A 132 -4.20 6.32 -0.72
CA ARG A 132 -4.14 6.85 0.65
C ARG A 132 -3.90 8.35 0.67
N HIS A 133 -2.91 8.83 -0.06
CA HIS A 133 -2.56 10.24 -0.14
C HIS A 133 -3.71 11.11 -0.65
N ARG A 134 -4.51 10.57 -1.59
CA ARG A 134 -5.60 11.28 -2.25
C ARG A 134 -6.93 11.17 -1.54
N THR A 135 -7.09 10.29 -0.55
CA THR A 135 -8.36 10.12 0.18
C THR A 135 -8.25 10.54 1.62
N ASN A 136 -9.33 11.13 2.14
CA ASN A 136 -9.46 11.35 3.57
C ASN A 136 -9.83 10.04 4.30
N LEU A 137 -9.59 10.01 5.62
CA LEU A 137 -9.84 8.83 6.44
C LEU A 137 -11.30 8.36 6.39
N PHE A 138 -12.27 9.26 6.20
CA PHE A 138 -13.68 8.88 6.11
C PHE A 138 -13.95 8.07 4.83
N VAL A 139 -13.48 8.54 3.68
CA VAL A 139 -13.58 7.82 2.40
C VAL A 139 -12.88 6.47 2.47
N GLU A 140 -11.66 6.44 3.02
CA GLU A 140 -10.90 5.21 3.17
C GLU A 140 -11.63 4.14 3.98
N LEU A 141 -12.32 4.54 5.05
CA LEU A 141 -13.00 3.61 5.95
C LEU A 141 -14.43 3.24 5.53
N THR A 142 -15.04 3.98 4.61
CA THR A 142 -16.50 3.84 4.31
C THR A 142 -16.85 3.68 2.84
N GLN A 143 -15.96 4.07 1.91
CA GLN A 143 -16.24 4.07 0.48
C GLN A 143 -15.26 3.22 -0.34
N LEU A 144 -14.05 2.93 0.15
CA LEU A 144 -13.03 2.22 -0.62
C LEU A 144 -12.97 0.73 -0.25
N PRO A 145 -13.57 -0.17 -1.04
CA PRO A 145 -13.50 -1.58 -0.77
C PRO A 145 -12.10 -2.14 -1.07
N ALA A 146 -11.69 -3.15 -0.32
CA ALA A 146 -10.40 -3.83 -0.44
C ALA A 146 -10.13 -4.33 -1.86
N TRP A 147 -11.12 -4.93 -2.52
CA TRP A 147 -10.96 -5.41 -3.90
C TRP A 147 -10.63 -4.28 -4.89
N PHE A 148 -11.11 -3.06 -4.65
CA PHE A 148 -10.81 -1.92 -5.51
C PHE A 148 -9.37 -1.45 -5.28
N ILE A 149 -8.96 -1.35 -4.01
CA ILE A 149 -7.60 -0.96 -3.62
C ILE A 149 -6.58 -1.96 -4.20
N GLU A 150 -6.80 -3.26 -3.98
CA GLU A 150 -5.93 -4.32 -4.49
C GLU A 150 -5.99 -4.42 -6.02
N GLY A 151 -7.18 -4.36 -6.61
CA GLY A 151 -7.36 -4.44 -8.06
C GLY A 151 -6.64 -3.32 -8.80
N THR A 152 -6.71 -2.08 -8.29
CA THR A 152 -5.98 -0.95 -8.86
C THR A 152 -4.47 -1.09 -8.68
N GLY A 153 -4.00 -1.62 -7.53
CA GLY A 153 -2.59 -1.97 -7.35
C GLY A 153 -2.11 -3.01 -8.38
N ILE A 154 -2.90 -4.06 -8.60
CA ILE A 154 -2.55 -5.15 -9.53
C ILE A 154 -2.58 -4.70 -11.00
N LEU A 155 -3.35 -3.68 -11.37
CA LEU A 155 -3.41 -3.18 -12.76
C LEU A 155 -2.04 -2.71 -13.28
N VAL A 156 -1.14 -2.28 -12.38
CA VAL A 156 0.23 -1.87 -12.70
C VAL A 156 1.29 -2.93 -12.33
N ASP A 157 0.87 -4.12 -11.91
CA ASP A 157 1.74 -5.24 -11.56
C ASP A 157 1.80 -6.25 -12.72
N TYR A 158 2.97 -6.37 -13.35
CA TYR A 158 3.14 -7.21 -14.54
C TYR A 158 3.77 -8.57 -14.25
N ARG A 159 3.76 -9.01 -12.98
CA ARG A 159 4.16 -10.37 -12.62
C ARG A 159 3.26 -11.38 -13.33
N ALA A 160 3.85 -12.50 -13.75
CA ALA A 160 3.18 -13.49 -14.60
C ALA A 160 1.75 -13.89 -14.14
N PRO A 161 1.46 -14.14 -12.85
CA PRO A 161 0.11 -14.51 -12.43
C PRO A 161 -0.97 -13.45 -12.70
N PHE A 162 -0.61 -12.17 -12.85
CA PHE A 162 -1.55 -11.07 -13.03
C PHE A 162 -1.71 -10.63 -14.49
N LEU A 163 -0.97 -11.25 -15.41
CA LEU A 163 -1.18 -11.04 -16.83
C LEU A 163 -2.53 -11.63 -17.23
N ALA A 164 -3.33 -10.87 -17.97
CA ALA A 164 -4.71 -11.25 -18.33
C ALA A 164 -4.84 -12.64 -18.99
N GLN A 165 -3.82 -13.06 -19.75
CA GLN A 165 -3.75 -14.36 -20.40
C GLN A 165 -3.56 -15.55 -19.44
N ASN A 166 -3.14 -15.28 -18.20
CA ASN A 166 -2.88 -16.27 -17.15
C ASN A 166 -3.99 -16.29 -16.09
N ILE A 167 -5.11 -15.60 -16.35
CA ILE A 167 -6.24 -15.49 -15.45
C ILE A 167 -7.41 -16.28 -16.05
N ASP A 168 -7.83 -17.32 -15.34
CA ASP A 168 -9.02 -18.10 -15.64
C ASP A 168 -9.96 -17.99 -14.43
N LEU A 169 -10.84 -17.00 -14.46
CA LEU A 169 -11.82 -16.76 -13.39
C LEU A 169 -13.19 -17.28 -13.78
N LYS A 170 -13.85 -17.87 -12.79
CA LYS A 170 -15.27 -18.19 -12.86
C LYS A 170 -16.11 -16.97 -12.46
N HIS A 171 -17.36 -16.96 -12.89
CA HIS A 171 -18.26 -15.81 -12.68
C HIS A 171 -18.62 -15.60 -11.20
N ASP A 172 -18.68 -16.67 -10.41
CA ASP A 172 -18.94 -16.64 -8.96
C ASP A 172 -17.80 -15.97 -8.18
N GLU A 173 -16.54 -16.16 -8.61
CA GLU A 173 -15.36 -15.56 -7.97
C GLU A 173 -15.37 -14.02 -8.05
N LEU A 174 -15.90 -13.45 -9.15
CA LEU A 174 -16.05 -12.00 -9.30
C LEU A 174 -17.11 -11.39 -8.39
N ALA A 175 -18.21 -12.11 -8.14
CA ALA A 175 -19.24 -11.66 -7.21
C ALA A 175 -18.76 -11.75 -5.75
N GLU A 176 -18.05 -12.83 -5.41
CA GLU A 176 -17.47 -13.01 -4.08
C GLU A 176 -16.48 -11.89 -3.76
N ILE A 177 -15.52 -11.60 -4.64
CA ILE A 177 -14.50 -10.59 -4.36
C ILE A 177 -15.09 -9.18 -4.20
N LYS A 178 -16.12 -8.82 -4.99
CA LYS A 178 -16.77 -7.51 -4.90
C LYS A 178 -17.48 -7.29 -3.56
N SER A 179 -17.76 -8.35 -2.82
CA SER A 179 -18.33 -8.26 -1.46
C SER A 179 -17.28 -7.96 -0.37
N VAL A 180 -15.98 -8.08 -0.68
CA VAL A 180 -14.89 -7.88 0.28
C VAL A 180 -14.58 -6.39 0.43
N PHE A 181 -15.11 -5.79 1.49
CA PHE A 181 -14.90 -4.37 1.78
C PHE A 181 -13.61 -4.09 2.58
N TYR A 182 -13.37 -4.83 3.66
CA TYR A 182 -12.23 -4.53 4.55
C TYR A 182 -10.97 -5.30 4.15
N LEU A 183 -9.80 -4.64 4.20
CA LEU A 183 -8.50 -5.28 3.95
C LEU A 183 -8.20 -6.41 4.95
N SER A 184 -8.77 -6.37 6.16
CA SER A 184 -8.66 -7.46 7.16
C SER A 184 -9.33 -8.75 6.70
N ASP A 185 -10.33 -8.62 5.84
CA ASP A 185 -11.14 -9.73 5.34
C ASP A 185 -10.64 -10.18 3.96
N PHE A 186 -9.67 -9.46 3.37
CA PHE A 186 -9.07 -9.79 2.10
C PHE A 186 -8.13 -11.00 2.24
N PRO A 187 -8.39 -12.11 1.54
CA PRO A 187 -7.60 -13.33 1.65
C PRO A 187 -6.30 -13.22 0.82
N ASN A 188 -5.37 -12.43 1.37
CA ASN A 188 -4.12 -12.01 0.77
C ASN A 188 -3.07 -13.11 0.50
N THR A 189 -3.37 -14.37 0.85
CA THR A 189 -2.50 -15.53 0.64
C THR A 189 -2.77 -16.28 -0.65
N GLN A 190 -3.89 -15.99 -1.32
CA GLN A 190 -4.37 -16.68 -2.51
C GLN A 190 -4.33 -15.72 -3.70
N VAL A 191 -3.66 -16.13 -4.79
CA VAL A 191 -3.41 -15.29 -5.96
C VAL A 191 -4.69 -14.96 -6.72
N GLU A 192 -5.67 -15.87 -6.63
CA GLU A 192 -6.96 -15.84 -7.29
C GLU A 192 -7.77 -14.60 -6.88
N TYR A 193 -7.65 -14.14 -5.63
CA TYR A 193 -8.36 -12.95 -5.15
C TYR A 193 -7.78 -11.64 -5.69
N TYR A 194 -6.47 -11.60 -5.91
CA TYR A 194 -5.82 -10.48 -6.61
C TYR A 194 -6.20 -10.47 -8.09
N GLN A 195 -6.25 -11.65 -8.73
CA GLN A 195 -6.72 -11.80 -10.11
C GLN A 195 -8.18 -11.37 -10.25
N ALA A 196 -9.04 -11.79 -9.32
CA ALA A 196 -10.45 -11.41 -9.27
C ALA A 196 -10.62 -9.90 -9.06
N SER A 197 -9.81 -9.30 -8.18
CA SER A 197 -9.78 -7.85 -7.96
C SER A 197 -9.36 -7.08 -9.21
N LEU A 198 -8.31 -7.54 -9.91
CA LEU A 198 -7.90 -6.95 -11.20
C LEU A 198 -9.05 -6.99 -12.22
N MET A 199 -9.69 -8.15 -12.36
CA MET A 199 -10.78 -8.31 -13.31
C MET A 199 -12.03 -7.52 -12.91
N ALA A 200 -12.25 -7.31 -11.60
CA ALA A 200 -13.32 -6.47 -11.09
C ALA A 200 -13.09 -4.98 -11.42
N VAL A 201 -11.86 -4.47 -11.42
CA VAL A 201 -11.55 -3.07 -11.76
C VAL A 201 -11.34 -2.82 -13.26
N LYS A 202 -11.13 -3.86 -14.06
CA LYS A 202 -10.84 -3.74 -15.50
C LYS A 202 -11.83 -2.90 -16.33
N PRO A 203 -13.15 -2.91 -16.05
CA PRO A 203 -14.09 -2.08 -16.79
C PRO A 203 -13.83 -0.57 -16.64
N MET A 204 -13.27 -0.14 -15.51
CA MET A 204 -12.99 1.28 -15.23
C MET A 204 -11.92 1.84 -16.17
N ASN A 205 -12.15 3.05 -16.70
CA ASN A 205 -11.08 3.85 -17.28
C ASN A 205 -10.05 4.28 -16.21
N PRO A 206 -8.80 3.76 -16.21
CA PRO A 206 -7.84 4.08 -15.16
C PRO A 206 -7.48 5.57 -15.09
N LYS A 207 -7.63 6.32 -16.19
CA LYS A 207 -7.31 7.76 -16.21
C LYS A 207 -8.25 8.61 -15.37
N THR A 208 -9.42 8.09 -14.99
CA THR A 208 -10.38 8.82 -14.14
C THR A 208 -10.19 8.52 -12.66
N MET A 209 -9.33 7.57 -12.29
CA MET A 209 -9.17 7.07 -10.92
C MET A 209 -8.88 8.20 -9.92
N TYR A 210 -7.87 9.05 -10.18
CA TYR A 210 -7.53 10.14 -9.25
C TYR A 210 -8.63 11.19 -9.11
N SER A 211 -9.28 11.60 -10.21
CA SER A 211 -10.44 12.49 -10.13
C SER A 211 -11.62 11.83 -9.42
N GLY A 212 -11.76 10.51 -9.55
CA GLY A 212 -12.78 9.74 -8.82
C GLY A 212 -12.54 9.77 -7.31
N LEU A 213 -11.30 9.54 -6.86
CA LEU A 213 -10.95 9.65 -5.44
C LEU A 213 -11.23 11.05 -4.87
N GLU A 214 -10.98 12.11 -5.65
CA GLU A 214 -11.33 13.48 -5.27
C GLU A 214 -12.86 13.68 -5.14
N ARG A 215 -13.64 13.13 -6.08
CA ARG A 215 -15.11 13.14 -6.01
C ARG A 215 -15.64 12.43 -4.77
N LEU A 216 -15.05 11.30 -4.37
CA LEU A 216 -15.40 10.63 -3.12
C LEU A 216 -15.13 11.51 -1.90
N ASN A 217 -14.00 12.21 -1.86
CA ASN A 217 -13.72 13.17 -0.78
C ASN A 217 -14.74 14.30 -0.71
N ASN A 218 -15.35 14.65 -1.84
CA ASN A 218 -16.39 15.66 -1.96
C ASN A 218 -17.81 15.12 -1.65
N GLY A 219 -17.93 13.85 -1.24
CA GLY A 219 -19.16 13.26 -0.73
C GLY A 219 -19.97 12.44 -1.73
N GLU A 220 -19.48 12.27 -2.96
CA GLU A 220 -20.11 11.36 -3.93
C GLU A 220 -19.93 9.90 -3.50
N GLN A 221 -20.88 9.03 -3.86
CA GLN A 221 -20.84 7.61 -3.51
C GLN A 221 -19.96 6.82 -4.48
N PHE A 222 -19.35 5.73 -4.00
CA PHE A 222 -18.46 4.89 -4.80
C PHE A 222 -19.12 4.41 -6.10
N GLU A 223 -20.36 3.96 -6.03
CA GLU A 223 -21.15 3.46 -7.17
C GLU A 223 -21.44 4.55 -8.21
N ASP A 224 -21.58 5.81 -7.79
CA ASP A 224 -21.83 6.94 -8.69
C ASP A 224 -20.52 7.41 -9.36
N VAL A 225 -19.40 7.31 -8.65
CA VAL A 225 -18.08 7.71 -9.14
C VAL A 225 -17.50 6.67 -10.10
N PHE A 226 -17.64 5.39 -9.76
CA PHE A 226 -17.09 4.25 -10.49
C PHE A 226 -18.20 3.33 -11.04
N ASN A 227 -19.23 3.93 -11.65
CA ASN A 227 -20.40 3.22 -12.15
C ASN A 227 -20.10 2.13 -13.19
N GLU A 228 -18.99 2.25 -13.93
CA GLU A 228 -18.51 1.25 -14.89
C GLU A 228 -18.23 -0.12 -14.23
N LEU A 229 -18.10 -0.15 -12.90
CA LEU A 229 -17.83 -1.34 -12.11
C LEU A 229 -19.10 -2.09 -11.68
N PHE A 230 -20.30 -1.61 -12.02
CA PHE A 230 -21.59 -2.14 -11.56
C PHE A 230 -22.53 -2.54 -12.70
#